data_AF-A0A6B0SRM4-F1
#
_entry.id   AF-A0A6B0SRM4-F1
#
_cell.length_a   1.000
_cell.length_b   1.000
_cell.length_c   1.000
_cell.angle_alpha   90.00
_cell.angle_beta   90.00
_cell.angle_gamma   90.00
#
_symmetry.space_group_name_H-M   'P 1'
#
loop_
_entity.id
_entity.type
_entity.pdbx_description
1 polymer ?
#
loop_
_entity_poly.entity_id
_entity_poly.type
_entity_poly.pdbx_seq_one_letter_code
_entity_poly.pdbx_strand_id
1 'polypeptide(L)'
;MVLPTGFALPPLPHLLVVAVAVLTVGWLLVDDGPRVDDRTVLAFAPWMALGSALYVCFQLQLFPDAVAPFFGSPIVYATTFAVAGATCSRAADR
;
A
#
# COMPACT_ATOMS: atom_id res chain seq x y z
N MET A 1 15.56 -18.15 -9.25
CA MET A 1 14.16 -17.71 -9.09
C MET A 1 13.80 -16.84 -10.28
N VAL A 2 12.72 -17.15 -10.98
CA VAL A 2 12.20 -16.35 -12.11
C VAL A 2 11.21 -15.33 -11.54
N LEU A 3 11.45 -14.05 -11.77
CA LEU A 3 10.51 -13.00 -11.34
C LEU A 3 9.47 -12.74 -12.44
N PRO A 4 8.23 -12.39 -12.06
CA PRO A 4 7.22 -11.97 -13.03
C PRO A 4 7.69 -10.78 -13.85
N THR A 5 7.30 -10.74 -15.13
CA THR A 5 7.56 -9.59 -16.00
C THR A 5 6.91 -8.33 -15.40
N GLY A 6 7.67 -7.24 -15.28
CA GLY A 6 7.20 -6.01 -14.63
C GLY A 6 7.42 -5.95 -13.11
N PHE A 7 7.98 -7.01 -12.50
CA PHE A 7 8.51 -6.89 -11.15
C PHE A 7 9.75 -6.00 -11.15
N ALA A 8 9.67 -4.88 -10.43
CA ALA A 8 10.80 -4.00 -10.22
C ALA A 8 10.74 -3.41 -8.81
N LEU A 9 11.85 -3.49 -8.09
CA LEU A 9 12.00 -2.67 -6.90
C LEU A 9 12.26 -1.22 -7.34
N PRO A 10 11.59 -0.24 -6.70
CA PRO A 10 11.78 1.15 -7.02
C PRO A 10 13.17 1.59 -6.58
N PRO A 11 13.61 2.79 -6.99
CA PRO A 11 14.82 3.39 -6.46
C PRO A 11 14.81 3.39 -4.92
N LEU A 12 16.00 3.18 -4.33
CA LEU A 12 16.21 3.09 -2.88
C LEU A 12 15.46 4.16 -2.06
N PRO A 13 15.45 5.45 -2.46
CA PRO A 13 14.72 6.48 -1.72
C PRO A 13 13.21 6.19 -1.58
N HIS A 14 12.54 5.84 -2.67
CA HIS A 14 11.11 5.50 -2.69
C HIS A 14 10.84 4.24 -1.88
N LEU A 15 11.72 3.25 -1.98
CA LEU A 15 11.62 2.01 -1.22
C LEU A 15 11.67 2.29 0.29
N LEU A 16 12.61 3.12 0.75
CA LEU A 16 12.71 3.51 2.15
C LEU A 16 11.45 4.23 2.65
N VAL A 17 10.88 5.14 1.84
CA VAL A 17 9.63 5.83 2.17
C VAL A 17 8.49 4.83 2.37
N VAL A 18 8.32 3.88 1.45
CA VAL A 18 7.28 2.85 1.54
C VAL A 18 7.52 1.93 2.73
N ALA A 19 8.77 1.51 2.96
CA ALA A 19 9.13 0.64 4.08
C ALA A 19 8.80 1.32 5.42
N VAL A 20 9.19 2.58 5.60
CA VAL A 20 8.85 3.35 6.81
C VAL A 20 7.34 3.45 6.97
N ALA A 21 6.60 3.82 5.92
CA ALA A 21 5.15 3.95 5.99
C ALA A 21 4.46 2.63 6.39
N VAL A 22 4.86 1.50 5.78
CA VAL A 22 4.32 0.18 6.10
C VAL A 22 4.67 -0.22 7.54
N LEU A 23 5.92 -0.01 7.98
CA LEU A 23 6.34 -0.34 9.34
C LEU A 23 5.62 0.50 10.39
N THR A 24 5.44 1.80 10.15
CA THR A 24 4.70 2.69 11.05
C THR A 24 3.23 2.27 11.14
N VAL A 25 2.56 2.02 10.01
CA VAL A 25 1.16 1.58 10.01
C VAL A 25 1.00 0.20 10.64
N GLY A 26 1.91 -0.73 10.35
CA GLY A 26 1.93 -2.03 10.98
C GLY A 26 2.14 -1.94 12.49
N TRP A 27 3.02 -1.06 12.95
CA TRP A 27 3.24 -0.81 14.37
C TRP A 27 1.99 -0.24 15.05
N LEU A 28 1.34 0.76 14.45
CA LEU A 28 0.08 1.32 14.97
C LEU A 28 -1.01 0.26 15.07
N LEU A 29 -1.20 -0.56 14.03
CA LEU A 29 -2.17 -1.65 14.04
C LEU A 29 -1.86 -2.70 15.12
N VAL A 30 -0.59 -2.97 15.40
CA VAL A 30 -0.20 -3.89 16.48
C VAL A 30 -0.46 -3.27 17.86
N ASP A 31 -0.18 -1.98 18.02
CA ASP A 31 -0.38 -1.23 19.26
C ASP A 31 -1.88 -1.07 19.59
N ASP A 32 -2.69 -0.70 18.60
CA ASP A 32 -4.15 -0.56 18.71
C ASP A 32 -4.85 -1.90 18.99
N GLY A 33 -4.25 -3.01 18.53
CA GLY A 33 -4.80 -4.36 18.67
C GLY A 33 -6.26 -4.51 18.18
N PRO A 34 -6.63 -4.01 16.98
CA PRO A 34 -8.00 -4.01 16.52
C PRO A 34 -8.51 -5.45 16.38
N ARG A 35 -9.75 -5.68 16.80
CA ARG A 35 -10.39 -6.99 16.64
C ARG A 35 -10.55 -7.29 15.15
N VAL A 36 -9.98 -8.40 14.69
CA VAL A 36 -10.15 -8.89 13.33
C VAL A 36 -11.52 -9.57 13.24
N ASP A 37 -12.54 -8.79 12.87
CA ASP A 37 -13.90 -9.24 12.60
C ASP A 37 -14.30 -9.03 11.13
N ASP A 38 -15.52 -9.45 10.78
CA ASP A 38 -16.04 -9.33 9.41
C ASP A 38 -16.03 -7.88 8.90
N ARG A 39 -16.24 -6.90 9.80
CA ARG A 39 -16.23 -5.47 9.44
C ARG A 39 -14.83 -5.00 9.13
N THR A 40 -13.83 -5.40 9.92
CA THR A 40 -12.42 -5.10 9.67
C THR A 40 -11.99 -5.68 8.32
N VAL A 41 -12.36 -6.93 8.01
CA VAL A 41 -12.06 -7.56 6.71
C VAL A 41 -12.72 -6.80 5.57
N LEU A 42 -14.00 -6.45 5.69
CA LEU A 42 -14.73 -5.72 4.67
C LEU A 42 -14.20 -4.29 4.46
N ALA A 43 -13.79 -3.62 5.54
CA ALA A 43 -13.21 -2.28 5.50
C ALA A 43 -11.85 -2.26 4.78
N PHE A 44 -11.05 -3.31 4.96
CA PHE A 44 -9.78 -3.44 4.24
C PHE A 44 -9.96 -3.87 2.79
N ALA A 45 -10.95 -4.70 2.45
CA ALA A 45 -11.13 -5.29 1.11
C ALA A 45 -10.90 -4.36 -0.10
N PRO A 46 -11.32 -3.07 -0.11
CA PRO A 46 -11.10 -2.16 -1.24
C PRO A 46 -9.62 -1.89 -1.58
N TRP A 47 -8.68 -2.13 -0.66
CA TRP A 47 -7.28 -1.76 -0.84
C TRP A 47 -6.60 -2.43 -2.04
N MET A 48 -6.92 -3.70 -2.31
CA MET A 48 -6.39 -4.45 -3.45
C MET A 48 -6.99 -3.96 -4.76
N ALA A 49 -8.28 -3.62 -4.77
CA ALA A 49 -8.95 -3.07 -5.94
C ALA A 49 -8.39 -1.69 -6.30
N LEU A 50 -8.16 -0.84 -5.30
CA LEU A 50 -7.50 0.46 -5.47
C LEU A 50 -6.07 0.27 -5.99
N GLY A 51 -5.30 -0.63 -5.40
CA GLY A 51 -3.94 -0.95 -5.86
C GLY A 51 -3.91 -1.41 -7.31
N SER A 52 -4.86 -2.26 -7.70
CA SER A 52 -5.00 -2.74 -9.08
C SER A 52 -5.33 -1.60 -10.06
N ALA A 53 -6.27 -0.73 -9.70
CA ALA A 53 -6.63 0.43 -10.53
C ALA A 53 -5.46 1.41 -10.70
N LEU A 54 -4.74 1.71 -9.61
CA LEU A 54 -3.54 2.54 -9.66
C LEU A 54 -2.43 1.90 -10.49
N TYR A 55 -2.25 0.58 -10.39
CA TYR A 55 -1.28 -0.14 -11.21
C TYR A 55 -1.61 -0.06 -12.71
N VAL A 56 -2.88 -0.11 -13.08
CA VAL A 56 -3.31 0.14 -14.47
C VAL A 56 -2.92 1.56 -14.90
N CYS A 57 -3.17 2.57 -14.06
CA CYS A 57 -2.75 3.95 -14.35
C CYS A 57 -1.22 4.08 -14.50
N PHE A 58 -0.44 3.33 -13.71
CA PHE A 58 1.02 3.26 -13.83
C PHE A 58 1.46 2.67 -15.17
N GLN A 59 0.82 1.57 -15.60
CA GLN A 59 1.10 0.94 -16.89
C GLN A 59 0.74 1.86 -18.07
N LEU A 60 -0.31 2.67 -17.91
CA LEU A 60 -0.69 3.70 -18.87
C LEU A 60 0.18 4.98 -18.78
N GLN A 61 1.20 4.99 -17.92
CA GLN A 61 2.12 6.12 -17.69
C GLN A 61 1.40 7.43 -17.33
N LEU A 62 0.33 7.33 -16.54
CA LEU A 62 -0.48 8.49 -16.15
C LEU A 62 0.10 9.25 -14.93
N PHE A 63 1.17 8.73 -14.31
CA PHE A 63 1.79 9.36 -13.15
C PHE A 63 3.03 10.18 -13.55
N PRO A 64 3.26 11.33 -12.89
CA PRO A 64 4.54 12.01 -12.97
C PRO A 64 5.70 11.11 -12.50
N ASP A 65 6.86 11.23 -13.15
CA ASP A 65 8.06 10.41 -12.88
C ASP A 65 8.47 10.37 -11.40
N ALA A 66 8.26 11.49 -10.68
CA ALA A 66 8.62 11.59 -9.27
C ALA A 66 7.82 10.63 -8.36
N VAL A 67 6.58 10.31 -8.72
CA VAL A 67 5.67 9.49 -7.91
C VAL A 67 5.34 8.14 -8.55
N ALA A 68 5.58 7.98 -9.85
CA ALA A 68 5.38 6.73 -10.57
C ALA A 68 5.97 5.49 -9.85
N PRO A 69 7.16 5.53 -9.22
CA PRO A 69 7.72 4.35 -8.54
C PRO A 69 6.87 3.80 -7.38
N PHE A 70 5.98 4.60 -6.79
CA PHE A 70 5.07 4.14 -5.73
C PHE A 70 3.91 3.28 -6.26
N PHE A 71 3.66 3.31 -7.56
CA PHE A 71 2.53 2.63 -8.21
C PHE A 71 2.97 1.46 -9.10
N GLY A 72 4.26 1.10 -9.10
CA GLY A 72 4.78 -0.08 -9.79
C GLY A 72 4.56 -1.39 -9.02
N SER A 73 4.80 -2.53 -9.67
CA SER A 73 4.67 -3.85 -9.04
C SER A 73 6.00 -4.28 -8.38
N PRO A 74 5.98 -4.77 -7.12
CA PRO A 74 4.82 -5.03 -6.25
C PRO A 74 4.45 -3.86 -5.32
N ILE A 75 5.18 -2.76 -5.37
CA ILE A 75 5.12 -1.64 -4.41
C ILE A 75 3.76 -0.96 -4.30
N VAL A 76 2.96 -0.97 -5.36
CA VAL A 76 1.62 -0.40 -5.38
C VAL A 76 0.76 -0.92 -4.24
N TYR A 77 0.86 -2.21 -3.92
CA TYR A 77 0.10 -2.81 -2.83
C TYR A 77 0.63 -2.37 -1.47
N ALA A 78 1.95 -2.32 -1.28
CA ALA A 78 2.52 -1.80 -0.04
C ALA A 78 2.11 -0.34 0.21
N THR A 79 2.07 0.47 -0.85
CA THR A 79 1.64 1.87 -0.79
C THR A 79 0.16 1.99 -0.47
N THR A 80 -0.72 1.24 -1.14
CA THR A 80 -2.16 1.30 -0.85
C THR A 80 -2.52 0.69 0.49
N PHE A 81 -1.79 -0.33 0.96
CA PHE A 81 -1.88 -0.86 2.31
C PHE A 81 -1.61 0.23 3.35
N ALA A 82 -0.51 0.95 3.22
CA ALA A 82 -0.16 2.00 4.17
C ALA A 82 -1.26 3.08 4.25
N VAL A 83 -1.84 3.48 3.11
CA VAL A 83 -2.96 4.43 3.08
C VAL A 83 -4.22 3.86 3.73
N ALA A 84 -4.59 2.63 3.40
CA ALA A 84 -5.78 1.97 3.96
C ALA A 84 -5.65 1.77 5.47
N GLY A 85 -4.51 1.25 5.93
CA GLY A 85 -4.23 1.00 7.34
C GLY A 85 -4.19 2.28 8.16
N ALA A 86 -3.54 3.34 7.67
CA ALA A 86 -3.53 4.65 8.33
C ALA A 86 -4.92 5.31 8.40
N THR A 87 -5.81 5.00 7.46
CA THR A 87 -7.19 5.48 7.49
C THR A 87 -8.01 4.71 8.52
N CYS A 88 -7.81 3.40 8.63
CA CYS A 88 -8.50 2.55 9.59
C CYS A 88 -8.08 2.84 11.04
N SER A 89 -6.78 3.02 11.32
CA SER A 89 -6.32 3.36 12.67
C SER A 89 -6.95 4.66 13.17
N ARG A 90 -6.96 5.71 12.34
CA ARG A 90 -7.65 6.98 12.66
C ARG A 90 -9.17 6.86 12.82
N ALA A 91 -9.80 5.84 12.24
CA ALA A 91 -11.22 5.59 12.42
C ALA A 91 -11.51 4.91 13.77
N ALA A 92 -10.55 4.17 14.34
CA ALA A 92 -10.67 3.56 15.66
C ALA A 92 -10.54 4.60 16.80
N ASP A 93 -9.85 5.71 16.55
CA ASP A 93 -9.71 6.83 17.49
C ASP A 93 -10.97 7.71 17.65
N ARG A 94 -12.03 7.48 16.87
CA ARG A 94 -13.28 8.28 16.86
C ARG A 94 -14.47 7.52 17.42
#